data_AF-A0A653W8Z6-F1
#
_entry.id   AF-A0A653W8Z6-F1
#
_cell.length_a   1.000
_cell.length_b   1.000
_cell.length_c   1.000
_cell.angle_alpha   90.00
_cell.angle_beta   90.00
_cell.angle_gamma   90.00
#
_symmetry.space_group_name_H-M   'P 1'
#
loop_
_entity.id
_entity.type
_entity.pdbx_description
1 polymer ?
#
loop_
_entity_poly.entity_id
_entity_poly.type
_entity_poly.pdbx_seq_one_letter_code
_entity_poly.pdbx_strand_id
1 'polypeptide(L)'
;MANREELAIIRNARAGQAAAQLDLGKLYLFGSAGLPQSLPTALHWLERAARQDCRQAWQLIGNHIPLALAQASAGSLAPWYERAYEDGSVHAGLVFAQLVLGEGAATPELPLLAKALHALEDAARAGFPEAQWLLARRRDAAPARPAATGPVPVSAQGWLRRAADSGVAEAQSAVLEQAWEAGHRDDYLARALPLARAVVDTAASQDGVHRLAPGDIMLLSRVARLLDEGGHAEAVARHGLAPAAGEPLCFWELAAAEHDRHAQLAMGLRCARMDIDGHRIAGAGGAANFKKAIRWLTLAGEQGLAQAWYALSRIYIKPEFSQRNVADAQRYLERAAEMGYRDAQLECGHNAWRARRENESNDVRAVYWLQKAAAQGSAEAVALLRKIAPRLSTPAYVETGALLAGHEDALASHPLLQARLELAAVFGLSRAEALLLDVPAADHGHCLVIDIRASYGRSKRRLVLVDTAQERHALDRIARLFEGIDCGPSGPEGNYRQRLYRLRTVVGAAVKEEGEGAADIGLAA
;
A
#
# COMPACT_ATOMS: atom_id res chain seq x y z
N MET A 1 44.26 -8.40 -45.99
CA MET A 1 45.68 -8.43 -45.57
C MET A 1 46.11 -6.98 -45.40
N ALA A 2 46.79 -6.65 -44.31
CA ALA A 2 47.16 -5.26 -44.00
C ALA A 2 48.09 -4.68 -45.09
N ASN A 3 47.82 -3.44 -45.50
CA ASN A 3 48.60 -2.73 -46.50
C ASN A 3 50.02 -2.43 -46.00
N ARG A 4 50.96 -2.21 -46.92
CA ARG A 4 52.38 -1.95 -46.59
C ARG A 4 52.56 -0.77 -45.62
N GLU A 5 51.72 0.25 -45.74
CA GLU A 5 51.67 1.42 -44.85
C GLU A 5 51.14 1.05 -43.45
N GLU A 6 50.08 0.24 -43.37
CA GLU A 6 49.52 -0.23 -42.10
C GLU A 6 50.52 -1.12 -41.35
N LEU A 7 51.28 -1.96 -42.05
CA LEU A 7 52.37 -2.75 -41.47
C LEU A 7 53.51 -1.89 -40.92
N ALA A 8 53.79 -0.75 -41.56
CA ALA A 8 54.76 0.22 -41.05
C ALA A 8 54.25 0.90 -39.78
N ILE A 9 52.97 1.32 -39.76
CA ILE A 9 52.31 1.90 -38.59
C ILE A 9 52.31 0.91 -37.42
N ILE A 10 51.97 -0.37 -37.65
CA ILE A 10 51.99 -1.42 -36.62
C ILE A 10 53.39 -1.59 -36.02
N ARG A 11 54.42 -1.62 -36.87
CA ARG A 11 55.82 -1.76 -36.41
C ARG A 11 56.24 -0.56 -35.56
N ASN A 12 55.91 0.65 -36.00
CA ASN A 12 56.27 1.89 -35.32
C ASN A 12 55.49 2.09 -34.01
N ALA A 13 54.22 1.68 -33.97
CA ALA A 13 53.40 1.70 -32.77
C ALA A 13 53.95 0.75 -31.69
N ARG A 14 54.39 -0.45 -32.10
CA ARG A 14 55.09 -1.42 -31.23
C ARG A 14 56.45 -0.91 -30.75
N ALA A 15 57.15 -0.12 -31.58
CA ALA A 15 58.39 0.56 -31.20
C ALA A 15 58.17 1.72 -30.21
N GLY A 16 56.92 2.06 -29.87
CA GLY A 16 56.60 3.06 -28.85
C GLY A 16 56.28 4.45 -29.38
N GLN A 17 56.32 4.69 -30.70
CA GLN A 17 56.10 6.02 -31.26
C GLN A 17 54.65 6.50 -31.04
N ALA A 18 54.48 7.64 -30.36
CA ALA A 18 53.18 8.19 -29.99
C ALA A 18 52.26 8.45 -31.20
N ALA A 19 52.81 9.02 -32.28
CA ALA A 19 52.07 9.28 -33.52
C ALA A 19 51.57 7.99 -34.17
N ALA A 20 52.42 6.97 -34.27
CA ALA A 20 52.03 5.68 -34.85
C ALA A 20 51.00 4.93 -33.98
N GLN A 21 51.05 5.07 -32.65
CA GLN A 21 50.04 4.51 -31.74
C GLN A 21 48.67 5.19 -31.92
N LEU A 22 48.66 6.52 -32.08
CA LEU A 22 47.44 7.27 -32.38
C LEU A 22 46.85 6.84 -33.73
N ASP A 23 47.67 6.76 -34.77
CA ASP A 23 47.22 6.38 -36.12
C ASP A 23 46.70 4.93 -36.13
N LEU A 24 47.37 4.02 -35.42
CA LEU A 24 46.90 2.64 -35.28
C LEU A 24 45.57 2.58 -34.50
N GLY A 25 45.43 3.38 -33.44
CA GLY A 25 44.18 3.51 -32.69
C GLY A 25 43.02 3.98 -33.58
N LYS A 26 43.24 4.98 -34.42
CA LYS A 26 42.26 5.47 -35.40
C LYS A 26 41.85 4.40 -36.41
N LEU A 27 42.83 3.63 -36.93
CA LEU A 27 42.56 2.54 -37.88
C LEU A 27 41.65 1.47 -37.28
N TYR A 28 41.86 1.08 -36.01
CA TYR A 28 40.98 0.12 -35.34
C TYR A 28 39.62 0.74 -34.93
N LEU A 29 39.56 2.05 -34.69
CA LEU A 29 38.34 2.73 -34.27
C LEU A 29 37.32 2.87 -35.41
N PHE A 30 37.80 3.26 -36.59
CA PHE A 30 36.97 3.49 -37.77
C PHE A 30 36.96 2.31 -38.76
N GLY A 31 37.88 1.37 -38.61
CA GLY A 31 38.12 0.30 -39.58
C GLY A 31 38.89 0.80 -40.81
N SER A 32 39.68 -0.08 -41.42
CA SER A 32 40.36 0.19 -42.69
C SER A 32 40.21 -0.99 -43.65
N ALA A 33 40.62 -0.82 -44.91
CA ALA A 33 40.59 -1.88 -45.91
C ALA A 33 41.42 -3.14 -45.48
N GLY A 34 42.43 -2.96 -44.62
CA GLY A 34 43.28 -4.03 -44.13
C GLY A 34 43.04 -4.49 -42.68
N LEU A 35 42.31 -3.71 -41.86
CA LEU A 35 42.10 -3.98 -40.43
C LEU A 35 40.60 -3.87 -40.05
N PRO A 36 40.05 -4.86 -39.30
CA PRO A 36 38.67 -4.81 -38.85
C PRO A 36 38.48 -3.77 -37.73
N GLN A 37 37.28 -3.22 -37.64
CA GLN A 37 36.89 -2.33 -36.55
C GLN A 37 36.87 -3.11 -35.22
N SER A 38 37.54 -2.60 -34.19
CA SER A 38 37.56 -3.19 -32.86
C SER A 38 37.82 -2.12 -31.81
N LEU A 39 36.77 -1.77 -31.06
CA LEU A 39 36.80 -0.75 -30.00
C LEU A 39 37.79 -1.11 -28.86
N PRO A 40 37.87 -2.37 -28.38
CA PRO A 40 38.83 -2.72 -27.33
C PRO A 40 40.29 -2.57 -27.78
N THR A 41 40.62 -2.95 -29.02
CA THR A 41 42.00 -2.79 -29.52
C THR A 41 42.32 -1.34 -29.86
N ALA A 42 41.34 -0.57 -30.35
CA ALA A 42 41.48 0.87 -30.53
C ALA A 42 41.78 1.56 -29.19
N LEU A 43 40.99 1.26 -28.16
CA LEU A 43 41.18 1.78 -26.80
C LEU A 43 42.57 1.48 -26.26
N HIS A 44 43.07 0.24 -26.43
CA HIS A 44 44.41 -0.13 -25.99
C HIS A 44 45.52 0.77 -26.59
N TRP A 45 45.47 1.03 -27.89
CA TRP A 45 46.49 1.85 -28.56
C TRP A 45 46.32 3.34 -28.27
N LEU A 46 45.07 3.83 -28.21
CA LEU A 46 44.77 5.20 -27.84
C LEU A 46 45.20 5.51 -26.41
N GLU A 47 45.04 4.58 -25.46
CA GLU A 47 45.49 4.76 -24.08
C GLU A 47 47.03 4.91 -24.00
N ARG A 48 47.78 4.11 -24.77
CA ARG A 48 49.24 4.22 -24.84
C ARG A 48 49.70 5.54 -25.46
N ALA A 49 48.99 6.03 -26.47
CA ALA A 49 49.24 7.34 -27.04
C ALA A 49 48.88 8.47 -26.05
N ALA A 50 47.77 8.34 -25.33
CA ALA A 50 47.32 9.30 -24.32
C ALA A 50 48.30 9.44 -23.15
N ARG A 51 48.94 8.33 -22.72
CA ARG A 51 50.03 8.34 -21.72
C ARG A 51 51.28 9.09 -22.18
N GLN A 52 51.44 9.34 -23.48
CA GLN A 52 52.51 10.16 -24.06
C GLN A 52 52.04 11.60 -24.32
N ASP A 53 50.98 12.05 -23.65
CA ASP A 53 50.38 13.39 -23.78
C ASP A 53 49.88 13.76 -25.18
N CYS A 54 49.48 12.76 -25.98
CA CYS A 54 48.80 13.00 -27.25
C CYS A 54 47.35 13.48 -27.04
N ARG A 55 47.11 14.79 -27.25
CA ARG A 55 45.77 15.39 -27.12
C ARG A 55 44.67 14.69 -27.91
N GLN A 56 44.94 14.36 -29.18
CA GLN A 56 43.96 13.69 -30.02
C GLN A 56 43.56 12.31 -29.50
N ALA A 57 44.42 11.65 -28.71
CA ALA A 57 44.14 10.30 -28.23
C ALA A 57 43.01 10.29 -27.20
N TRP A 58 43.06 11.16 -26.18
CA TRP A 58 41.97 11.24 -25.19
C TRP A 58 40.69 11.87 -25.75
N GLN A 59 40.77 12.75 -26.74
CA GLN A 59 39.58 13.23 -27.46
C GLN A 59 38.86 12.09 -28.20
N LEU A 60 39.61 11.21 -28.85
CA LEU A 60 39.05 10.03 -29.52
C LEU A 60 38.48 9.03 -28.52
N ILE A 61 39.12 8.84 -27.37
CA ILE A 61 38.58 8.03 -26.27
C ILE A 61 37.24 8.63 -25.81
N GLY A 62 37.22 9.92 -25.46
CA GLY A 62 36.04 10.60 -24.93
C GLY A 62 34.83 10.62 -25.85
N ASN A 63 35.04 10.68 -27.17
CA ASN A 63 33.97 10.85 -28.15
C ASN A 63 33.46 9.54 -28.76
N HIS A 64 34.26 8.48 -28.77
CA HIS A 64 33.93 7.26 -29.52
C HIS A 64 33.90 5.98 -28.70
N ILE A 65 34.42 6.00 -27.47
CA ILE A 65 34.40 4.82 -26.61
C ILE A 65 33.13 4.83 -25.76
N PRO A 66 32.27 3.80 -25.86
CA PRO A 66 31.01 3.77 -25.12
C PRO A 66 31.24 3.48 -23.63
N LEU A 67 30.32 3.98 -22.80
CA LEU A 67 30.32 3.78 -21.34
C LEU A 67 30.48 2.29 -20.97
N ALA A 68 29.79 1.37 -21.65
CA ALA A 68 29.84 -0.06 -21.36
C ALA A 68 31.26 -0.65 -21.41
N LEU A 69 32.09 -0.19 -22.35
CA LEU A 69 33.49 -0.60 -22.43
C LEU A 69 34.35 0.12 -21.37
N ALA A 70 34.02 1.38 -21.08
CA ALA A 70 34.75 2.19 -20.12
C ALA A 70 34.53 1.74 -18.67
N GLN A 71 33.34 1.22 -18.33
CA GLN A 71 32.98 0.74 -17.00
C GLN A 71 33.88 -0.39 -16.50
N ALA A 72 34.31 -1.29 -17.39
CA ALA A 72 35.20 -2.41 -17.04
C ALA A 72 36.56 -1.93 -16.49
N SER A 73 37.00 -0.73 -16.89
CA SER A 73 38.27 -0.12 -16.51
C SER A 73 38.07 1.33 -16.03
N ALA A 74 37.02 1.57 -15.23
CA ALA A 74 36.61 2.91 -14.84
C ALA A 74 37.73 3.74 -14.19
N GLY A 75 38.52 3.13 -13.30
CA GLY A 75 39.61 3.80 -12.59
C GLY A 75 40.75 4.27 -13.49
N SER A 76 41.09 3.52 -14.55
CA SER A 76 42.18 3.92 -15.46
C SER A 76 41.72 4.87 -16.56
N LEU A 77 40.43 4.85 -16.90
CA LEU A 77 39.90 5.63 -18.02
C LEU A 77 39.27 6.96 -17.62
N ALA A 78 38.78 7.12 -16.38
CA ALA A 78 38.18 8.37 -15.90
C ALA A 78 39.07 9.62 -16.14
N PRO A 79 40.40 9.58 -15.94
CA PRO A 79 41.26 10.74 -16.21
C PRO A 79 41.29 11.16 -17.70
N TRP A 80 41.11 10.21 -18.62
CA TRP A 80 41.07 10.53 -20.06
C TRP A 80 39.75 11.21 -20.44
N TYR A 81 38.63 10.80 -19.85
CA TYR A 81 37.35 11.48 -20.04
C TYR A 81 37.33 12.86 -19.36
N GLU A 82 37.99 13.03 -18.21
CA GLU A 82 38.18 14.34 -17.57
C GLU A 82 38.94 15.30 -18.51
N ARG A 83 40.08 14.87 -19.04
CA ARG A 83 40.87 15.69 -20.00
C ARG A 83 40.09 15.99 -21.28
N ALA A 84 39.32 15.03 -21.79
CA ALA A 84 38.48 15.24 -22.97
C ALA A 84 37.33 16.24 -22.71
N TYR A 85 36.79 16.27 -21.49
CA TYR A 85 35.81 17.27 -21.06
C TYR A 85 36.44 18.66 -20.91
N GLU A 86 37.64 18.75 -20.31
CA GLU A 86 38.40 20.01 -20.22
C GLU A 86 38.76 20.56 -21.61
N ASP A 87 38.91 19.68 -22.60
CA ASP A 87 39.09 20.04 -24.02
C ASP A 87 37.79 20.47 -24.73
N GLY A 88 36.64 20.42 -24.05
CA GLY A 88 35.35 20.93 -24.53
C GLY A 88 34.32 19.86 -24.94
N SER A 89 34.61 18.56 -24.78
CA SER A 89 33.62 17.51 -25.08
C SER A 89 32.63 17.30 -23.93
N VAL A 90 31.41 17.81 -24.11
CA VAL A 90 30.33 17.65 -23.13
C VAL A 90 29.90 16.19 -22.99
N HIS A 91 29.93 15.42 -24.10
CA HIS A 91 29.63 13.98 -24.06
C HIS A 91 30.66 13.22 -23.22
N ALA A 92 31.95 13.53 -23.37
CA ALA A 92 32.99 12.95 -22.51
C ALA A 92 32.77 13.32 -21.03
N GLY A 93 32.27 14.53 -20.76
CA GLY A 93 31.87 14.97 -19.42
C GLY A 93 30.73 14.13 -18.82
N LEU A 94 29.74 13.74 -19.61
CA LEU A 94 28.67 12.82 -19.18
C LEU A 94 29.22 11.45 -18.81
N VAL A 95 30.06 10.86 -19.67
CA VAL A 95 30.68 9.55 -19.43
C VAL A 95 31.60 9.60 -18.22
N PHE A 96 32.41 10.67 -18.08
CA PHE A 96 33.22 10.94 -16.89
C PHE A 96 32.36 10.95 -15.63
N ALA A 97 31.27 11.73 -15.63
CA ALA A 97 30.34 11.78 -14.51
C ALA A 97 29.74 10.40 -14.21
N GLN A 98 29.32 9.63 -15.22
CA GLN A 98 28.78 8.29 -15.03
C GLN A 98 29.80 7.29 -14.47
N LEU A 99 31.08 7.39 -14.83
CA LEU A 99 32.14 6.53 -14.30
C LEU A 99 32.48 6.86 -12.84
N VAL A 100 32.49 8.14 -12.47
CA VAL A 100 32.81 8.59 -11.10
C VAL A 100 31.61 8.46 -10.16
N LEU A 101 30.39 8.68 -10.68
CA LEU A 101 29.14 8.73 -9.92
C LEU A 101 28.31 7.44 -10.03
N GLY A 102 28.78 6.45 -10.79
CA GLY A 102 28.08 5.19 -11.04
C GLY A 102 27.97 4.30 -9.80
N GLU A 103 26.96 3.43 -9.79
CA GLU A 103 26.75 2.44 -8.73
C GLU A 103 27.87 1.39 -8.80
N GLY A 104 28.75 1.38 -7.79
CA GLY A 104 29.95 0.51 -7.74
C GLY A 104 31.29 1.25 -7.91
N ALA A 105 31.28 2.56 -8.16
CA ALA A 105 32.50 3.37 -8.13
C ALA A 105 33.05 3.47 -6.69
N ALA A 106 34.38 3.39 -6.54
CA ALA A 106 35.05 3.69 -5.28
C ALA A 106 34.69 5.12 -4.85
N THR A 107 34.57 5.37 -3.54
CA THR A 107 34.23 6.70 -2.99
C THR A 107 35.20 7.75 -3.56
N PRO A 108 34.75 8.62 -4.47
CA PRO A 108 35.65 9.53 -5.15
C PRO A 108 36.13 10.61 -4.18
N GLU A 109 37.35 11.10 -4.40
CA GLU A 109 37.86 12.25 -3.66
C GLU A 109 36.95 13.48 -3.90
N LEU A 110 36.79 14.32 -2.87
CA LEU A 110 35.97 15.53 -2.92
C LEU A 110 36.20 16.44 -4.15
N PRO A 111 37.45 16.71 -4.61
CA PRO A 111 37.66 17.54 -5.80
C PRO A 111 37.18 16.86 -7.09
N LEU A 112 37.41 15.55 -7.23
CA LEU A 112 36.98 14.79 -8.41
C LEU A 112 35.45 14.70 -8.46
N LEU A 113 34.82 14.53 -7.30
CA LEU A 113 33.37 14.54 -7.15
C LEU A 113 32.76 15.89 -7.59
N ALA A 114 33.36 17.01 -7.18
CA ALA A 114 32.89 18.34 -7.57
C ALA A 114 32.99 18.56 -9.09
N LYS A 115 34.11 18.16 -9.71
CA LYS A 115 34.29 18.21 -11.16
C LYS A 115 33.27 17.34 -11.91
N ALA A 116 33.03 16.10 -11.44
CA ALA A 116 32.07 15.19 -12.04
C ALA A 116 30.64 15.73 -11.99
N LEU A 117 30.26 16.37 -10.88
CA LEU A 117 28.96 17.04 -10.76
C LEU A 117 28.83 18.24 -11.70
N HIS A 118 29.89 19.03 -11.86
CA HIS A 118 29.89 20.15 -12.79
C HIS A 118 29.75 19.69 -14.25
N ALA A 119 30.51 18.66 -14.64
CA ALA A 119 30.41 18.05 -15.97
C ALA A 119 29.00 17.49 -16.24
N LEU A 120 28.37 16.91 -15.22
CA LEU A 120 26.99 16.42 -15.32
C LEU A 120 25.96 17.55 -15.49
N GLU A 121 26.13 18.66 -14.76
CA GLU A 121 25.29 19.86 -14.92
C GLU A 121 25.42 20.47 -16.32
N ASP A 122 26.64 20.54 -16.85
CA ASP A 122 26.88 21.04 -18.21
C ASP A 122 26.27 20.10 -19.27
N ALA A 123 26.37 18.78 -19.09
CA ALA A 123 25.72 17.81 -19.95
C ALA A 123 24.19 17.92 -19.91
N ALA A 124 23.60 18.12 -18.74
CA ALA A 124 22.16 18.31 -18.63
C ALA A 124 21.68 19.60 -19.30
N ARG A 125 22.44 20.69 -19.17
CA ARG A 125 22.20 21.97 -19.87
C ARG A 125 22.36 21.86 -21.38
N ALA A 126 23.31 21.03 -21.85
CA ALA A 126 23.49 20.74 -23.27
C ALA A 126 22.38 19.85 -23.86
N GLY A 127 21.47 19.34 -23.03
CA GLY A 127 20.28 18.62 -23.48
C GLY A 127 20.42 17.10 -23.47
N PHE A 128 21.46 16.52 -22.86
CA PHE A 128 21.60 15.07 -22.75
C PHE A 128 20.56 14.48 -21.78
N PRO A 129 19.62 13.62 -22.25
CA PRO A 129 18.55 13.05 -21.44
C PRO A 129 19.03 12.30 -20.19
N GLU A 130 20.07 11.49 -20.35
CA GLU A 130 20.63 10.66 -19.28
C GLU A 130 21.27 11.53 -18.18
N ALA A 131 21.87 12.66 -18.56
CA ALA A 131 22.43 13.62 -17.62
C ALA A 131 21.34 14.26 -16.76
N GLN A 132 20.21 14.62 -17.38
CA GLN A 132 19.06 15.22 -16.72
C GLN A 132 18.43 14.25 -15.71
N TRP A 133 18.27 12.98 -16.09
CA TRP A 133 17.82 11.92 -15.18
C TRP A 133 18.76 11.72 -13.98
N LEU A 134 20.07 11.60 -14.22
CA LEU A 134 21.06 11.38 -13.17
C LEU A 134 21.12 12.54 -12.16
N LEU A 135 20.95 13.79 -12.61
CA LEU A 135 20.87 14.95 -11.72
C LEU A 135 19.59 14.97 -10.89
N ALA A 136 18.44 14.65 -11.50
CA ALA A 136 17.17 14.62 -10.80
C ALA A 136 17.23 13.63 -9.62
N ARG A 137 17.67 12.40 -9.88
CA ARG A 137 17.79 11.33 -8.86
C ARG A 137 18.71 11.71 -7.71
N ARG A 138 19.79 12.44 -7.97
CA ARG A 138 20.80 12.80 -6.94
C ARG A 138 20.37 13.98 -6.06
N ARG A 139 19.65 14.97 -6.60
CA ARG A 139 19.17 16.10 -5.79
C ARG A 139 18.06 15.71 -4.83
N ASP A 140 17.27 14.69 -5.14
CA ASP A 140 16.29 14.13 -4.20
C ASP A 140 16.96 13.45 -2.99
N ALA A 141 18.23 13.04 -3.10
CA ALA A 141 19.01 12.42 -2.02
C ALA A 141 19.77 13.44 -1.13
N ALA A 142 19.88 14.71 -1.53
CA ALA A 142 20.63 15.73 -0.80
C ALA A 142 19.67 16.71 -0.11
N PRO A 143 19.79 16.96 1.22
CA PRO A 143 18.95 17.94 1.88
C PRO A 143 19.14 19.33 1.26
N ALA A 144 18.03 20.03 1.03
CA ALA A 144 17.98 21.33 0.38
C ALA A 144 18.95 22.33 1.04
N ARG A 145 20.02 22.69 0.34
CA ARG A 145 20.87 23.82 0.75
C ARG A 145 20.21 25.14 0.34
N PRO A 146 20.29 26.19 1.17
CA PRO A 146 19.76 27.50 0.82
C PRO A 146 20.44 28.04 -0.44
N ALA A 147 19.63 28.64 -1.31
CA ALA A 147 20.01 29.07 -2.65
C ALA A 147 21.22 30.02 -2.62
N ALA A 148 22.31 29.62 -3.27
CA ALA A 148 23.40 30.52 -3.62
C ALA A 148 22.97 31.40 -4.80
N THR A 149 23.36 32.67 -4.76
CA THR A 149 23.09 33.70 -5.76
C THR A 149 23.67 33.31 -7.12
N GLY A 150 22.82 32.84 -8.02
CA GLY A 150 23.12 32.47 -9.41
C GLY A 150 21.82 32.34 -10.22
N PRO A 151 21.90 32.14 -11.56
CA PRO A 151 20.73 31.94 -12.40
C PRO A 151 19.88 30.79 -11.84
N VAL A 152 18.55 30.97 -11.84
CA VAL A 152 17.58 30.10 -11.14
C VAL A 152 17.93 28.62 -11.35
N PRO A 153 18.31 27.87 -10.31
CA PRO A 153 18.66 26.47 -10.47
C PRO A 153 17.42 25.72 -10.94
N VAL A 154 17.51 25.07 -12.11
CA VAL A 154 16.46 24.15 -12.57
C VAL A 154 16.25 23.13 -11.46
N SER A 155 15.00 23.03 -10.98
CA SER A 155 14.64 22.12 -9.89
C SER A 155 14.88 20.67 -10.32
N ALA A 156 15.06 19.76 -9.34
CA ALA A 156 15.18 18.33 -9.63
C ALA A 156 13.99 17.81 -10.44
N GLN A 157 12.77 18.26 -10.10
CA GLN A 157 11.55 18.02 -10.88
C GLN A 157 11.60 18.57 -12.31
N GLY A 158 12.23 19.73 -12.51
CA GLY A 158 12.40 20.32 -13.85
C GLY A 158 13.29 19.44 -14.74
N TRP A 159 14.37 18.89 -14.20
CA TRP A 159 15.22 17.94 -14.93
C TRP A 159 14.54 16.60 -15.18
N LEU A 160 13.83 16.09 -14.18
CA LEU A 160 13.08 14.83 -14.30
C LEU A 160 12.06 14.89 -15.45
N ARG A 161 11.28 15.97 -15.52
CA ARG A 161 10.29 16.16 -16.59
C ARG A 161 10.94 16.23 -17.97
N ARG A 162 12.04 16.98 -18.11
CA ARG A 162 12.77 17.06 -19.39
C ARG A 162 13.32 15.69 -19.83
N ALA A 163 13.89 14.93 -18.89
CA ALA A 163 14.37 13.58 -19.16
C ALA A 163 13.23 12.64 -19.62
N ALA A 164 12.08 12.71 -18.94
CA ALA A 164 10.90 11.92 -19.30
C ALA A 164 10.34 12.31 -20.68
N ASP A 165 10.25 13.61 -20.97
CA ASP A 165 9.77 14.15 -22.25
C ASP A 165 10.73 13.79 -23.40
N SER A 166 12.02 13.60 -23.12
CA SER A 166 13.02 13.13 -24.10
C SER A 166 13.06 11.62 -24.32
N GLY A 167 12.24 10.84 -23.60
CA GLY A 167 12.10 9.39 -23.84
C GLY A 167 12.86 8.46 -22.90
N VAL A 168 13.45 8.96 -21.81
CA VAL A 168 14.15 8.10 -20.83
C VAL A 168 13.13 7.28 -20.04
N ALA A 169 13.15 5.96 -20.19
CA ALA A 169 12.15 5.05 -19.63
C ALA A 169 12.07 5.11 -18.09
N GLU A 170 13.22 5.22 -17.42
CA GLU A 170 13.30 5.35 -15.96
C GLU A 170 12.71 6.68 -15.48
N ALA A 171 12.98 7.78 -16.21
CA ALA A 171 12.42 9.09 -15.90
C ALA A 171 10.91 9.13 -16.14
N GLN A 172 10.42 8.51 -17.21
CA GLN A 172 8.98 8.38 -17.49
C GLN A 172 8.28 7.62 -16.36
N SER A 173 8.83 6.48 -15.96
CA SER A 173 8.30 5.68 -14.84
C SER A 173 8.24 6.48 -13.54
N ALA A 174 9.29 7.24 -13.23
CA ALA A 174 9.35 8.07 -12.03
C ALA A 174 8.33 9.21 -12.04
N VAL A 175 8.14 9.89 -13.18
CA VAL A 175 7.11 10.94 -13.32
C VAL A 175 5.70 10.36 -13.18
N LEU A 176 5.47 9.17 -13.76
CA LEU A 176 4.19 8.47 -13.64
C LEU A 176 3.90 8.08 -12.19
N GLU A 177 4.88 7.54 -11.45
CA GLU A 177 4.65 7.19 -10.05
C GLU A 177 4.36 8.43 -9.20
N GLN A 178 5.10 9.53 -9.40
CA GLN A 178 4.83 10.80 -8.71
C GLN A 178 3.41 11.32 -8.99
N ALA A 179 2.95 11.28 -10.24
CA ALA A 179 1.59 11.71 -10.59
C ALA A 179 0.54 10.79 -9.97
N TRP A 180 0.82 9.48 -9.90
CA TRP A 180 -0.07 8.48 -9.32
C TRP A 180 -0.22 8.65 -7.80
N GLU A 181 0.88 8.87 -7.10
CA GLU A 181 0.92 9.10 -5.65
C GLU A 181 0.31 10.43 -5.25
N ALA A 182 0.56 11.49 -6.03
CA ALA A 182 -0.06 12.81 -5.84
C ALA A 182 -1.58 12.81 -6.14
N GLY A 183 -2.11 11.72 -6.72
CA GLY A 183 -3.53 11.64 -7.09
C GLY A 183 -3.89 12.44 -8.34
N HIS A 184 -2.90 12.94 -9.09
CA HIS A 184 -3.11 13.68 -10.34
C HIS A 184 -3.41 12.70 -11.49
N ARG A 185 -4.63 12.14 -11.49
CA ARG A 185 -5.05 11.08 -12.42
C ARG A 185 -5.03 11.53 -13.87
N ASP A 186 -5.38 12.78 -14.15
CA ASP A 186 -5.38 13.34 -15.50
C ASP A 186 -3.97 13.45 -16.09
N ASP A 187 -3.03 14.03 -15.31
CA ASP A 187 -1.63 14.16 -15.71
C ASP A 187 -0.99 12.79 -15.92
N TYR A 188 -1.32 11.83 -15.06
CA TYR A 188 -0.91 10.43 -15.21
C TYR A 188 -1.44 9.87 -16.53
N LEU A 189 -2.76 9.95 -16.78
CA LEU A 189 -3.39 9.36 -17.96
C LEU A 189 -2.86 9.97 -19.25
N ALA A 190 -2.64 11.29 -19.28
CA ALA A 190 -2.12 12.01 -20.45
C ALA A 190 -0.72 11.51 -20.87
N ARG A 191 0.12 11.14 -19.90
CA ARG A 191 1.48 10.62 -20.13
C ARG A 191 1.50 9.11 -20.32
N ALA A 192 0.66 8.38 -19.59
CA ALA A 192 0.63 6.93 -19.56
C ALA A 192 -0.05 6.30 -20.79
N LEU A 193 -1.10 6.93 -21.32
CA LEU A 193 -1.89 6.35 -22.42
C LEU A 193 -1.06 6.12 -23.71
N PRO A 194 -0.23 7.05 -24.19
CA PRO A 194 0.64 6.80 -25.35
C PRO A 194 1.63 5.66 -25.11
N LEU A 195 2.17 5.54 -23.89
CA LEU A 195 3.09 4.47 -23.51
C LEU A 195 2.37 3.11 -23.47
N ALA A 196 1.15 3.07 -22.93
CA ALA A 196 0.33 1.87 -22.91
C ALA A 196 0.00 1.38 -24.33
N ARG A 197 -0.31 2.30 -25.26
CA ARG A 197 -0.50 1.98 -26.69
C ARG A 197 0.76 1.38 -27.32
N ALA A 198 1.92 1.98 -27.06
CA ALA A 198 3.19 1.46 -27.54
C ALA A 198 3.46 0.03 -27.01
N VAL A 199 3.14 -0.25 -25.74
CA VAL A 199 3.22 -1.61 -25.19
C VAL A 199 2.31 -2.58 -25.96
N VAL A 200 1.06 -2.21 -26.23
CA VAL A 200 0.14 -3.05 -27.02
C VAL A 200 0.66 -3.29 -28.44
N ASP A 201 1.16 -2.25 -29.11
CA ASP A 201 1.71 -2.36 -30.46
C ASP A 201 2.93 -3.29 -30.49
N THR A 202 3.83 -3.18 -29.51
CA THR A 202 4.98 -4.09 -29.40
C THR A 202 4.55 -5.53 -29.14
N ALA A 203 3.57 -5.75 -28.25
CA ALA A 203 3.01 -7.06 -27.96
C ALA A 203 2.30 -7.68 -29.18
N ALA A 204 1.62 -6.88 -30.00
CA ALA A 204 0.96 -7.32 -31.23
C ALA A 204 1.95 -7.67 -32.35
N SER A 205 3.10 -6.98 -32.40
CA SER A 205 4.14 -7.22 -33.42
C SER A 205 4.98 -8.49 -33.17
N GLN A 206 4.97 -9.01 -31.94
CA GLN A 206 5.79 -10.13 -31.51
C GLN A 206 4.93 -11.39 -31.44
N ASP A 207 4.94 -12.19 -32.51
CA ASP A 207 4.16 -13.44 -32.69
C ASP A 207 4.65 -14.62 -31.81
N GLY A 208 4.90 -14.40 -30.51
CA GLY A 208 5.14 -15.49 -29.55
C GLY A 208 5.92 -15.13 -28.29
N VAL A 209 5.27 -15.35 -27.14
CA VAL A 209 5.86 -15.61 -25.81
C VAL A 209 6.88 -14.57 -25.33
N HIS A 210 6.59 -13.27 -25.46
CA HIS A 210 7.26 -12.28 -24.62
C HIS A 210 6.38 -11.97 -23.41
N ARG A 211 6.87 -12.28 -22.21
CA ARG A 211 6.23 -11.81 -20.96
C ARG A 211 6.42 -10.30 -20.87
N LEU A 212 5.34 -9.61 -20.54
CA LEU A 212 5.37 -8.17 -20.28
C LEU A 212 6.21 -7.88 -19.02
N ALA A 213 6.91 -6.74 -19.00
CA ALA A 213 7.61 -6.33 -17.79
C ALA A 213 6.59 -5.97 -16.69
N PRO A 214 6.92 -6.15 -15.40
CA PRO A 214 6.02 -5.77 -14.30
C PRO A 214 5.53 -4.32 -14.35
N GLY A 215 6.38 -3.40 -14.82
CA GLY A 215 6.02 -2.00 -15.03
C GLY A 215 4.95 -1.80 -16.10
N ASP A 216 5.05 -2.53 -17.21
CA ASP A 216 4.09 -2.47 -18.32
C ASP A 216 2.73 -3.06 -17.94
N ILE A 217 2.75 -4.17 -17.19
CA ILE A 217 1.53 -4.79 -16.65
C ILE A 217 0.79 -3.80 -15.74
N MET A 218 1.53 -3.15 -14.84
CA MET A 218 0.98 -2.15 -13.94
C MET A 218 0.47 -0.91 -14.70
N LEU A 219 1.22 -0.45 -15.72
CA LEU A 219 0.83 0.65 -16.58
C LEU A 219 -0.51 0.37 -17.27
N LEU A 220 -0.65 -0.78 -17.92
CA LEU A 220 -1.87 -1.22 -18.60
C LEU A 220 -3.05 -1.29 -17.63
N SER A 221 -2.87 -1.94 -16.48
CA SER A 221 -3.89 -2.09 -15.44
C SER A 221 -4.37 -0.72 -14.90
N ARG A 222 -3.44 0.19 -14.60
CA ARG A 222 -3.76 1.53 -14.07
C ARG A 222 -4.46 2.39 -15.13
N VAL A 223 -4.01 2.37 -16.38
CA VAL A 223 -4.64 3.12 -17.48
C VAL A 223 -6.05 2.61 -17.73
N ALA A 224 -6.24 1.29 -17.84
CA ALA A 224 -7.56 0.69 -18.04
C ALA A 224 -8.56 1.07 -16.95
N ARG A 225 -8.10 1.12 -15.69
CA ARG A 225 -8.92 1.55 -14.55
C ARG A 225 -9.40 3.00 -14.67
N LEU A 226 -8.48 3.91 -14.99
CA LEU A 226 -8.82 5.33 -15.13
C LEU A 226 -9.77 5.58 -16.31
N LEU A 227 -9.64 4.80 -17.39
CA LEU A 227 -10.56 4.88 -18.51
C LEU A 227 -11.97 4.38 -18.11
N ASP A 228 -12.08 3.29 -17.36
CA ASP A 228 -13.39 2.77 -16.93
C ASP A 228 -14.08 3.64 -15.86
N GLU A 229 -13.33 4.31 -14.98
CA GLU A 229 -13.85 5.19 -13.93
C GLU A 229 -14.31 6.58 -14.47
N GLY A 230 -14.19 6.83 -15.78
CA GLY A 230 -14.54 8.11 -16.39
C GLY A 230 -13.46 9.20 -16.27
N GLY A 231 -12.26 8.84 -15.80
CA GLY A 231 -11.08 9.73 -15.73
C GLY A 231 -10.62 10.24 -17.10
N HIS A 232 -11.15 9.72 -18.20
CA HIS A 232 -10.92 10.26 -19.53
C HIS A 232 -11.71 11.54 -19.80
N ALA A 233 -12.78 11.89 -19.08
CA ALA A 233 -13.62 13.04 -19.47
C ALA A 233 -12.85 14.37 -19.45
N GLU A 234 -12.06 14.61 -18.39
CA GLU A 234 -11.20 15.79 -18.30
C GLU A 234 -9.92 15.66 -19.15
N ALA A 235 -9.31 14.47 -19.21
CA ALA A 235 -8.15 14.22 -20.06
C ALA A 235 -8.47 14.38 -21.56
N VAL A 236 -9.67 13.98 -21.99
CA VAL A 236 -10.21 14.22 -23.33
C VAL A 236 -10.41 15.71 -23.58
N ALA A 237 -10.99 16.43 -22.62
CA ALA A 237 -11.24 17.86 -22.74
C ALA A 237 -9.95 18.70 -22.78
N ARG A 238 -8.93 18.34 -21.98
CA ARG A 238 -7.66 19.07 -21.87
C ARG A 238 -6.61 18.66 -22.89
N HIS A 239 -6.59 17.39 -23.31
CA HIS A 239 -5.51 16.82 -24.12
C HIS A 239 -5.99 16.12 -25.40
N GLY A 240 -7.30 16.05 -25.67
CA GLY A 240 -7.84 15.44 -26.89
C GLY A 240 -7.69 13.91 -26.97
N LEU A 241 -7.39 13.26 -25.85
CA LEU A 241 -7.04 11.83 -25.76
C LEU A 241 -8.29 10.96 -25.55
N ALA A 242 -9.16 10.86 -26.57
CA ALA A 242 -10.30 9.94 -26.51
C ALA A 242 -9.82 8.47 -26.64
N PRO A 243 -10.23 7.57 -25.73
CA PRO A 243 -9.94 6.15 -25.89
C PRO A 243 -10.71 5.58 -27.08
N ALA A 244 -10.06 4.70 -27.83
CA ALA A 244 -10.72 3.98 -28.92
C ALA A 244 -11.75 2.98 -28.35
N ALA A 245 -12.77 2.65 -29.15
CA ALA A 245 -13.77 1.67 -28.74
C ALA A 245 -13.11 0.31 -28.44
N GLY A 246 -13.24 -0.17 -27.22
CA GLY A 246 -12.66 -1.46 -26.78
C GLY A 246 -11.20 -1.39 -26.32
N GLU A 247 -10.55 -0.24 -26.39
CA GLU A 247 -9.17 -0.06 -25.92
C GLU A 247 -8.96 -0.42 -24.43
N PRO A 248 -9.83 0.00 -23.49
CA PRO A 248 -9.70 -0.42 -22.08
C PRO A 248 -9.78 -1.93 -21.89
N LEU A 249 -10.57 -2.63 -22.73
CA LEU A 249 -10.70 -4.08 -22.65
C LEU A 249 -9.40 -4.78 -23.06
N CYS A 250 -8.73 -4.30 -24.11
CA CYS A 250 -7.44 -4.86 -24.53
C CYS A 250 -6.39 -4.73 -23.43
N PHE A 251 -6.30 -3.58 -22.78
CA PHE A 251 -5.40 -3.37 -21.65
C PHE A 251 -5.70 -4.33 -20.49
N TRP A 252 -6.99 -4.55 -20.17
CA TRP A 252 -7.38 -5.51 -19.16
C TRP A 252 -7.03 -6.95 -19.52
N GLU A 253 -7.23 -7.37 -20.78
CA GLU A 253 -6.94 -8.72 -21.22
C GLU A 253 -5.44 -9.05 -21.14
N LEU A 254 -4.59 -8.13 -21.59
CA LEU A 254 -3.13 -8.27 -21.51
C LEU A 254 -2.64 -8.31 -20.06
N ALA A 255 -3.10 -7.37 -19.22
CA ALA A 255 -2.69 -7.33 -17.82
C ALA A 255 -3.21 -8.55 -17.02
N ALA A 256 -4.44 -9.03 -17.30
CA ALA A 256 -5.01 -10.19 -16.62
C ALA A 256 -4.31 -11.50 -17.02
N ALA A 257 -3.87 -11.61 -18.29
CA ALA A 257 -3.08 -12.74 -18.79
C ALA A 257 -1.74 -12.84 -18.06
N GLU A 258 -1.11 -11.71 -17.75
CA GLU A 258 0.14 -11.60 -16.97
C GLU A 258 -0.10 -11.52 -15.45
N HIS A 259 -1.25 -12.02 -15.00
CA HIS A 259 -1.60 -12.20 -13.60
C HIS A 259 -1.81 -10.92 -12.77
N ASP A 260 -2.08 -9.75 -13.36
CA ASP A 260 -2.44 -8.57 -12.55
C ASP A 260 -3.78 -8.77 -11.82
N ARG A 261 -3.76 -8.65 -10.49
CA ARG A 261 -4.93 -8.86 -9.63
C ARG A 261 -6.10 -7.93 -9.98
N HIS A 262 -5.84 -6.65 -10.27
CA HIS A 262 -6.90 -5.68 -10.54
C HIS A 262 -7.54 -5.92 -11.91
N ALA A 263 -6.73 -6.29 -12.91
CA ALA A 263 -7.19 -6.69 -14.22
C ALA A 263 -8.03 -7.96 -14.16
N GLN A 264 -7.61 -8.97 -13.39
CA GLN A 264 -8.39 -10.19 -13.18
C GLN A 264 -9.74 -9.90 -12.51
N LEU A 265 -9.78 -9.01 -11.51
CA LEU A 265 -11.04 -8.55 -10.92
C LEU A 265 -11.94 -7.89 -11.97
N ALA A 266 -11.41 -6.93 -12.73
CA ALA A 266 -12.15 -6.22 -13.77
C ALA A 266 -12.69 -7.17 -14.86
N MET A 267 -11.87 -8.12 -15.31
CA MET A 267 -12.28 -9.15 -16.26
C MET A 267 -13.36 -10.07 -15.70
N GLY A 268 -13.26 -10.42 -14.42
CA GLY A 268 -14.28 -11.19 -13.70
C GLY A 268 -15.64 -10.49 -13.69
N LEU A 269 -15.66 -9.22 -13.27
CA LEU A 269 -16.86 -8.38 -13.24
C LEU A 269 -17.47 -8.17 -14.63
N ARG A 270 -16.63 -7.92 -15.65
CA ARG A 270 -17.04 -7.78 -17.05
C ARG A 270 -17.66 -9.07 -17.60
N CYS A 271 -17.05 -10.22 -17.33
CA CYS A 271 -17.61 -11.53 -17.71
C CYS A 271 -18.96 -11.79 -17.04
N ALA A 272 -19.13 -11.41 -15.77
CA ALA A 272 -20.40 -11.53 -15.04
C ALA A 272 -21.40 -10.41 -15.37
N ARG A 273 -20.99 -9.36 -16.09
CA ARG A 273 -21.78 -8.15 -16.40
C ARG A 273 -22.39 -7.51 -15.16
N MET A 274 -21.58 -7.38 -14.13
CA MET A 274 -22.02 -6.81 -12.87
C MET A 274 -20.96 -5.90 -12.27
N ASP A 275 -21.41 -5.01 -11.39
CA ASP A 275 -20.53 -4.27 -10.49
C ASP A 275 -20.07 -5.18 -9.34
N ILE A 276 -19.26 -4.61 -8.44
CA ILE A 276 -18.76 -5.33 -7.26
C ILE A 276 -19.89 -5.77 -6.32
N ASP A 277 -21.00 -5.03 -6.29
CA ASP A 277 -22.17 -5.27 -5.45
C ASP A 277 -23.15 -6.29 -6.07
N GLY A 278 -22.87 -6.75 -7.29
CA GLY A 278 -23.69 -7.70 -8.02
C GLY A 278 -24.91 -7.09 -8.73
N HIS A 279 -25.02 -5.77 -8.85
CA HIS A 279 -25.97 -5.15 -9.75
C HIS A 279 -25.55 -5.35 -11.20
N ARG A 280 -26.53 -5.55 -12.08
CA ARG A 280 -26.26 -5.79 -13.50
C ARG A 280 -25.89 -4.47 -14.19
N ILE A 281 -24.74 -4.45 -14.85
CA ILE A 281 -24.30 -3.31 -15.67
C ILE A 281 -24.85 -3.49 -17.10
N ALA A 282 -25.54 -2.48 -17.60
CA ALA A 282 -25.96 -2.45 -19.00
C ALA A 282 -24.72 -2.30 -19.91
N GLY A 283 -24.62 -3.13 -20.93
CA GLY A 283 -23.48 -3.19 -21.85
C GLY A 283 -23.88 -3.84 -23.17
N ALA A 284 -23.06 -3.64 -24.21
CA ALA A 284 -23.30 -4.12 -25.57
C ALA A 284 -23.62 -5.63 -25.57
N GLY A 285 -24.66 -6.03 -26.33
CA GLY A 285 -25.45 -7.24 -26.14
C GLY A 285 -24.67 -8.56 -25.97
N GLY A 286 -25.03 -9.34 -24.94
CA GLY A 286 -24.50 -10.69 -24.69
C GLY A 286 -24.95 -11.27 -23.33
N ALA A 287 -24.97 -12.59 -23.15
CA ALA A 287 -25.28 -13.22 -21.86
C ALA A 287 -24.07 -13.15 -20.89
N ALA A 288 -24.32 -13.11 -19.58
CA ALA A 288 -23.26 -13.17 -18.58
C ALA A 288 -22.59 -14.55 -18.59
N ASN A 289 -21.26 -14.59 -18.53
CA ASN A 289 -20.47 -15.80 -18.46
C ASN A 289 -19.89 -15.97 -17.05
N PHE A 290 -20.72 -16.47 -16.13
CA PHE A 290 -20.33 -16.68 -14.73
C PHE A 290 -19.18 -17.67 -14.55
N LYS A 291 -19.05 -18.68 -15.42
CA LYS A 291 -17.94 -19.64 -15.33
C LYS A 291 -16.58 -18.97 -15.57
N LYS A 292 -16.48 -18.13 -16.60
CA LYS A 292 -15.27 -17.32 -16.84
C LYS A 292 -15.06 -16.30 -15.72
N ALA A 293 -16.14 -15.66 -15.25
CA ALA A 293 -16.06 -14.70 -14.15
C ALA A 293 -15.48 -15.33 -12.88
N ILE A 294 -15.98 -16.50 -12.48
CA ILE A 294 -15.51 -17.20 -11.29
C ILE A 294 -14.02 -17.52 -11.40
N ARG A 295 -13.55 -18.02 -12.54
CA ARG A 295 -12.13 -18.30 -12.75
C ARG A 295 -11.27 -17.06 -12.51
N TRP A 296 -11.64 -15.92 -13.08
CA TRP A 296 -10.88 -14.69 -12.93
C TRP A 296 -10.94 -14.12 -11.50
N LEU A 297 -12.12 -14.12 -10.88
CA LEU A 297 -12.30 -13.62 -9.52
C LEU A 297 -11.59 -14.50 -8.48
N THR A 298 -11.56 -15.82 -8.66
CA THR A 298 -10.81 -16.73 -7.79
C THR A 298 -9.31 -16.40 -7.83
N LEU A 299 -8.75 -16.21 -9.03
CA LEU A 299 -7.34 -15.82 -9.18
C LEU A 299 -7.05 -14.47 -8.51
N ALA A 300 -7.90 -13.47 -8.73
CA ALA A 300 -7.77 -12.16 -8.10
C ALA A 300 -7.85 -12.23 -6.56
N GLY A 301 -8.77 -13.06 -6.05
CA GLY A 301 -8.97 -13.28 -4.62
C GLY A 301 -7.81 -14.02 -3.96
N GLU A 302 -7.21 -15.00 -4.64
CA GLU A 302 -6.01 -15.71 -4.18
C GLU A 302 -4.78 -14.79 -4.09
N GLN A 303 -4.73 -13.75 -4.92
CA GLN A 303 -3.72 -12.69 -4.86
C GLN A 303 -3.97 -11.61 -3.79
N GLY A 304 -4.97 -11.80 -2.92
CA GLY A 304 -5.23 -10.91 -1.80
C GLY A 304 -6.28 -9.82 -2.05
N LEU A 305 -7.04 -9.84 -3.16
CA LEU A 305 -8.14 -8.90 -3.36
C LEU A 305 -9.42 -9.37 -2.69
N ALA A 306 -9.74 -8.79 -1.52
CA ALA A 306 -10.97 -9.07 -0.79
C ALA A 306 -12.25 -8.76 -1.60
N GLN A 307 -12.19 -7.73 -2.45
CA GLN A 307 -13.24 -7.36 -3.41
C GLN A 307 -13.65 -8.52 -4.33
N ALA A 308 -12.70 -9.36 -4.76
CA ALA A 308 -12.99 -10.47 -5.66
C ALA A 308 -13.80 -11.58 -4.96
N TRP A 309 -13.47 -11.88 -3.69
CA TRP A 309 -14.26 -12.82 -2.88
C TRP A 309 -15.66 -12.30 -2.60
N TYR A 310 -15.81 -10.98 -2.39
CA TYR A 310 -17.12 -10.36 -2.26
C TYR A 310 -17.93 -10.50 -3.56
N ALA A 311 -17.36 -10.16 -4.71
CA ALA A 311 -18.02 -10.33 -6.01
C ALA A 311 -18.42 -11.79 -6.29
N LEU A 312 -17.58 -12.76 -5.89
CA LEU A 312 -17.92 -14.20 -5.97
C LEU A 312 -19.14 -14.53 -5.12
N SER A 313 -19.24 -14.02 -3.89
CA SER A 313 -20.41 -14.26 -3.03
C SER A 313 -21.70 -13.79 -3.73
N ARG A 314 -21.65 -12.63 -4.38
CA ARG A 314 -22.77 -12.05 -5.13
C ARG A 314 -23.16 -12.91 -6.33
N ILE A 315 -22.20 -13.49 -7.06
CA ILE A 315 -22.48 -14.44 -8.16
C ILE A 315 -23.19 -15.69 -7.64
N TYR A 316 -22.75 -16.26 -6.53
CA TYR A 316 -23.31 -17.52 -6.01
C TYR A 316 -24.72 -17.37 -5.44
N ILE A 317 -25.23 -16.15 -5.21
CA ILE A 317 -26.60 -15.87 -4.76
C ILE A 317 -27.53 -15.59 -5.95
N LYS A 318 -26.98 -15.21 -7.11
CA LYS A 318 -27.77 -14.81 -8.28
C LYS A 318 -28.65 -15.95 -8.81
N PRO A 319 -29.93 -15.69 -9.10
CA PRO A 319 -30.83 -16.69 -9.68
C PRO A 319 -30.43 -17.09 -11.10
N GLU A 320 -29.73 -16.24 -11.85
CA GLU A 320 -29.28 -16.52 -13.22
C GLU A 320 -28.12 -17.52 -13.29
N PHE A 321 -27.47 -17.79 -12.16
CA PHE A 321 -26.35 -18.72 -12.10
C PHE A 321 -26.85 -20.14 -11.78
N SER A 322 -26.64 -21.09 -12.69
CA SER A 322 -27.17 -22.45 -12.55
C SER A 322 -26.56 -23.26 -11.41
N GLN A 323 -25.40 -22.86 -10.89
CA GLN A 323 -24.74 -23.49 -9.73
C GLN A 323 -24.88 -22.63 -8.45
N ARG A 324 -25.94 -21.82 -8.36
CA ARG A 324 -26.27 -21.02 -7.19
C ARG A 324 -26.23 -21.87 -5.91
N ASN A 325 -25.44 -21.42 -4.93
CA ASN A 325 -25.33 -22.07 -3.62
C ASN A 325 -25.14 -21.01 -2.53
N VAL A 326 -26.13 -20.92 -1.63
CA VAL A 326 -26.12 -19.94 -0.53
C VAL A 326 -24.99 -20.23 0.46
N ALA A 327 -24.65 -21.50 0.70
CA ALA A 327 -23.59 -21.87 1.64
C ALA A 327 -22.21 -21.44 1.12
N ASP A 328 -21.93 -21.65 -0.17
CA ASP A 328 -20.68 -21.20 -0.78
C ASP A 328 -20.61 -19.67 -0.83
N ALA A 329 -21.73 -19.00 -1.13
CA ALA A 329 -21.79 -17.55 -1.05
C ALA A 329 -21.44 -17.00 0.33
N GLN A 330 -21.97 -17.60 1.40
CA GLN A 330 -21.64 -17.23 2.78
C GLN A 330 -20.15 -17.44 3.07
N ARG A 331 -19.55 -18.54 2.62
CA ARG A 331 -18.11 -18.80 2.78
C ARG A 331 -17.25 -17.73 2.09
N TYR A 332 -17.59 -17.35 0.87
CA TYR A 332 -16.86 -16.29 0.16
C TYR A 332 -17.05 -14.92 0.79
N LEU A 333 -18.25 -14.62 1.30
CA LEU A 333 -18.54 -13.40 2.04
C LEU A 333 -17.71 -13.31 3.33
N GLU A 334 -17.69 -14.37 4.12
CA GLU A 334 -16.88 -14.45 5.35
C GLU A 334 -15.38 -14.30 5.03
N ARG A 335 -14.88 -14.96 3.98
CA ARG A 335 -13.49 -14.79 3.51
C ARG A 335 -13.17 -13.34 3.12
N ALA A 336 -14.07 -12.65 2.42
CA ALA A 336 -13.90 -11.23 2.10
C ALA A 336 -13.87 -10.35 3.36
N ALA A 337 -14.73 -10.65 4.34
CA ALA A 337 -14.79 -9.94 5.62
C ALA A 337 -13.53 -10.14 6.47
N GLU A 338 -12.99 -11.36 6.51
CA GLU A 338 -11.72 -11.72 7.15
C GLU A 338 -10.54 -10.96 6.55
N MET A 339 -10.53 -10.80 5.23
CA MET A 339 -9.54 -10.00 4.50
C MET A 339 -9.74 -8.48 4.64
N GLY A 340 -10.71 -8.04 5.44
CA GLY A 340 -10.87 -6.63 5.77
C GLY A 340 -11.87 -5.87 4.90
N TYR A 341 -12.62 -6.51 4.00
CA TYR A 341 -13.54 -5.76 3.13
C TYR A 341 -14.74 -5.22 3.90
N ARG A 342 -14.83 -3.89 4.03
CA ARG A 342 -15.84 -3.16 4.81
C ARG A 342 -17.28 -3.64 4.56
N ASP A 343 -17.69 -3.75 3.29
CA ASP A 343 -19.09 -4.05 2.95
C ASP A 343 -19.42 -5.52 3.23
N ALA A 344 -18.46 -6.43 3.05
CA ALA A 344 -18.61 -7.82 3.49
C ALA A 344 -18.73 -7.95 5.00
N GLN A 345 -17.95 -7.19 5.78
CA GLN A 345 -18.05 -7.18 7.24
C GLN A 345 -19.43 -6.68 7.70
N LEU A 346 -19.95 -5.61 7.07
CA LEU A 346 -21.29 -5.11 7.34
C LEU A 346 -22.37 -6.17 7.06
N GLU A 347 -22.29 -6.85 5.90
CA GLU A 347 -23.23 -7.91 5.54
C GLU A 347 -23.13 -9.13 6.48
N CYS A 348 -21.92 -9.57 6.85
CA CYS A 348 -21.70 -10.62 7.85
C CYS A 348 -22.34 -10.26 9.19
N GLY A 349 -22.16 -9.02 9.64
CA GLY A 349 -22.77 -8.50 10.86
C GLY A 349 -24.30 -8.52 10.82
N HIS A 350 -24.88 -8.09 9.69
CA HIS A 350 -26.32 -8.14 9.46
C HIS A 350 -26.88 -9.57 9.45
N ASN A 351 -26.21 -10.48 8.74
CA ASN A 351 -26.64 -11.87 8.61
C ASN A 351 -26.60 -12.57 9.97
N ALA A 352 -25.53 -12.38 10.74
CA ALA A 352 -25.42 -12.90 12.10
C ALA A 352 -26.53 -12.34 13.01
N TRP A 353 -26.82 -11.04 12.93
CA TRP A 353 -27.89 -10.44 13.73
C TRP A 353 -29.28 -11.00 13.41
N ARG A 354 -29.57 -11.27 12.13
CA ARG A 354 -30.82 -11.90 11.70
C ARG A 354 -30.92 -13.34 12.21
N ALA A 355 -29.82 -14.09 12.16
CA ALA A 355 -29.72 -15.49 12.59
C ALA A 355 -29.51 -15.67 14.12
N ARG A 356 -29.60 -14.60 14.93
CA ARG A 356 -29.38 -14.67 16.39
C ARG A 356 -30.33 -15.57 17.16
N ARG A 357 -31.50 -15.87 16.59
CA ARG A 357 -32.50 -16.78 17.21
C ARG A 357 -32.17 -18.25 16.96
N GLU A 358 -31.34 -18.54 15.96
CA GLU A 358 -30.95 -19.90 15.59
C GLU A 358 -29.73 -20.35 16.41
N ASN A 359 -28.82 -19.42 16.73
CA ASN A 359 -27.65 -19.67 17.56
C ASN A 359 -27.38 -18.45 18.45
N GLU A 360 -27.28 -18.68 19.76
CA GLU A 360 -27.03 -17.61 20.75
C GLU A 360 -25.65 -16.96 20.61
N SER A 361 -24.69 -17.53 19.90
CA SER A 361 -23.38 -16.90 19.65
C SER A 361 -23.39 -15.92 18.47
N ASN A 362 -24.44 -15.91 17.66
CA ASN A 362 -24.52 -15.05 16.48
C ASN A 362 -24.68 -13.57 16.84
N ASP A 363 -25.16 -13.24 18.03
CA ASP A 363 -25.24 -11.85 18.50
C ASP A 363 -23.84 -11.26 18.78
N VAL A 364 -22.95 -12.03 19.40
CA VAL A 364 -21.52 -11.71 19.59
C VAL A 364 -20.81 -11.60 18.25
N ARG A 365 -21.06 -12.54 17.31
CA ARG A 365 -20.51 -12.48 15.94
C ARG A 365 -21.00 -11.24 15.19
N ALA A 366 -22.26 -10.84 15.38
CA ALA A 366 -22.80 -9.65 14.75
C ALA A 366 -22.06 -8.40 15.21
N VAL A 367 -21.87 -8.25 16.52
CA VAL A 367 -21.12 -7.11 17.08
C VAL A 367 -19.67 -7.09 16.58
N TYR A 368 -18.99 -8.24 16.56
CA TYR A 368 -17.61 -8.37 16.08
C TYR A 368 -17.44 -7.78 14.67
N TRP A 369 -18.26 -8.24 13.73
CA TRP A 369 -18.16 -7.80 12.33
C TRP A 369 -18.58 -6.36 12.14
N LEU A 370 -19.63 -5.91 12.83
CA LEU A 370 -20.08 -4.53 12.76
C LEU A 370 -19.06 -3.55 13.37
N GLN A 371 -18.35 -3.91 14.45
CA GLN A 371 -17.28 -3.09 15.00
C GLN A 371 -16.12 -2.93 14.02
N LYS A 372 -15.72 -4.01 13.33
CA LYS A 372 -14.70 -3.93 12.28
C LYS A 372 -15.14 -3.03 11.12
N ALA A 373 -16.39 -3.15 10.67
CA ALA A 373 -16.92 -2.28 9.61
C ALA A 373 -17.03 -0.81 10.06
N ALA A 374 -17.41 -0.57 11.32
CA ALA A 374 -17.48 0.76 11.92
C ALA A 374 -16.09 1.41 12.04
N ALA A 375 -15.06 0.65 12.39
CA ALA A 375 -13.67 1.13 12.43
C ALA A 375 -13.16 1.58 11.06
N GLN A 376 -13.72 1.05 9.96
CA GLN A 376 -13.46 1.47 8.59
C GLN A 376 -14.37 2.62 8.10
N GLY A 377 -15.14 3.24 9.00
CA GLY A 377 -15.99 4.39 8.68
C GLY A 377 -17.38 4.07 8.15
N SER A 378 -17.87 2.82 8.27
CA SER A 378 -19.25 2.49 7.88
C SER A 378 -20.27 3.11 8.83
N ALA A 379 -20.98 4.15 8.36
CA ALA A 379 -22.05 4.80 9.13
C ALA A 379 -23.21 3.84 9.43
N GLU A 380 -23.53 2.95 8.49
CA GLU A 380 -24.56 1.92 8.68
C GLU A 380 -24.19 0.95 9.80
N ALA A 381 -22.93 0.50 9.85
CA ALA A 381 -22.45 -0.35 10.92
C ALA A 381 -22.58 0.32 12.30
N VAL A 382 -22.18 1.59 12.41
CA VAL A 382 -22.33 2.38 13.64
C VAL A 382 -23.79 2.52 14.05
N ALA A 383 -24.69 2.80 13.10
CA ALA A 383 -26.12 2.93 13.37
C ALA A 383 -26.74 1.60 13.84
N LEU A 384 -26.29 0.47 13.32
CA LEU A 384 -26.72 -0.87 13.74
C LEU A 384 -26.17 -1.24 15.10
N LEU A 385 -24.89 -0.99 15.37
CA LEU A 385 -24.29 -1.20 16.68
C LEU A 385 -25.05 -0.45 17.77
N ARG A 386 -25.42 0.82 17.52
CA ARG A 386 -26.22 1.62 18.46
C ARG A 386 -27.59 1.00 18.74
N LYS A 387 -28.19 0.30 17.76
CA LYS A 387 -29.47 -0.41 17.93
C LYS A 387 -29.31 -1.76 18.64
N ILE A 388 -28.23 -2.47 18.37
CA ILE A 388 -27.97 -3.84 18.86
C ILE A 388 -27.42 -3.83 20.29
N ALA A 389 -26.48 -2.93 20.55
CA ALA A 389 -25.80 -2.76 21.82
C ALA A 389 -25.88 -1.29 22.28
N PRO A 390 -27.09 -0.79 22.62
CA PRO A 390 -27.25 0.58 23.06
C PRO A 390 -26.51 0.82 24.37
N ARG A 391 -25.64 1.83 24.40
CA ARG A 391 -25.12 2.39 25.65
C ARG A 391 -26.23 3.18 26.33
N LEU A 392 -26.53 2.86 27.58
CA LEU A 392 -27.47 3.62 28.39
C LEU A 392 -26.82 4.96 28.73
N SER A 393 -27.33 6.06 28.15
CA SER A 393 -26.69 7.39 28.27
C SER A 393 -26.96 8.11 29.60
N THR A 394 -27.88 7.64 30.44
CA THR A 394 -28.19 8.13 31.81
C THR A 394 -29.14 7.15 32.51
N PRO A 395 -29.14 7.03 33.86
CA PRO A 395 -29.02 5.74 34.52
C PRO A 395 -30.35 5.04 34.78
N ALA A 396 -30.39 3.72 34.52
CA ALA A 396 -31.25 2.84 35.31
C ALA A 396 -30.56 2.62 36.67
N TYR A 397 -30.68 3.64 37.52
CA TYR A 397 -30.28 3.75 38.93
C TYR A 397 -28.92 4.39 39.22
N VAL A 398 -28.97 5.52 39.93
CA VAL A 398 -27.85 6.37 40.39
C VAL A 398 -26.95 5.66 41.42
N GLU A 399 -27.33 4.49 41.93
CA GLU A 399 -26.59 3.86 43.03
C GLU A 399 -25.31 3.12 42.59
N THR A 400 -25.28 2.19 41.63
CA THR A 400 -24.14 1.25 41.57
C THR A 400 -22.76 1.85 41.28
N GLY A 401 -22.67 2.88 40.42
CA GLY A 401 -21.40 3.53 40.10
C GLY A 401 -21.06 4.75 40.97
N ALA A 402 -22.07 5.52 41.40
CA ALA A 402 -21.84 6.64 42.32
C ALA A 402 -21.51 6.15 43.74
N LEU A 403 -21.95 4.95 44.12
CA LEU A 403 -21.61 4.31 45.39
C LEU A 403 -20.10 3.99 45.54
N LEU A 404 -19.34 3.93 44.44
CA LEU A 404 -17.87 3.84 44.54
C LEU A 404 -17.30 5.17 45.08
N ALA A 405 -17.77 6.29 44.55
CA ALA A 405 -17.35 7.62 44.93
C ALA A 405 -17.96 8.01 46.29
N GLY A 406 -17.30 7.60 47.38
CA GLY A 406 -17.70 7.90 48.76
C GLY A 406 -17.66 6.71 49.71
N HIS A 407 -17.50 5.48 49.20
CA HIS A 407 -17.45 4.26 50.02
C HIS A 407 -16.25 3.36 49.71
N GLU A 408 -15.18 3.92 49.13
CA GLU A 408 -13.96 3.16 48.78
C GLU A 408 -13.37 2.42 49.99
N ASP A 409 -13.29 3.09 51.14
CA ASP A 409 -12.76 2.52 52.38
C ASP A 409 -13.63 1.37 52.92
N ALA A 410 -14.95 1.51 52.86
CA ALA A 410 -15.88 0.46 53.30
C ALA A 410 -15.87 -0.74 52.33
N LEU A 411 -15.74 -0.47 51.03
CA LEU A 411 -15.69 -1.49 49.97
C LEU A 411 -14.35 -2.24 49.92
N ALA A 412 -13.27 -1.69 50.47
CA ALA A 412 -11.97 -2.36 50.54
C ALA A 412 -12.04 -3.72 51.28
N SER A 413 -12.98 -3.87 52.21
CA SER A 413 -13.25 -5.13 52.91
C SER A 413 -14.03 -6.16 52.08
N HIS A 414 -14.54 -5.77 50.91
CA HIS A 414 -15.40 -6.55 50.02
C HIS A 414 -14.95 -6.43 48.55
N PRO A 415 -13.77 -6.98 48.18
CA PRO A 415 -13.15 -6.74 46.87
C PRO A 415 -14.00 -7.24 45.68
N LEU A 416 -14.74 -8.35 45.84
CA LEU A 416 -15.61 -8.87 44.78
C LEU A 416 -16.86 -7.99 44.57
N LEU A 417 -17.42 -7.45 45.65
CA LEU A 417 -18.53 -6.51 45.56
C LEU A 417 -18.07 -5.20 44.91
N GLN A 418 -16.91 -4.68 45.31
CA GLN A 418 -16.29 -3.51 44.71
C GLN A 418 -16.07 -3.70 43.20
N ALA A 419 -15.53 -4.85 42.78
CA ALA A 419 -15.28 -5.16 41.38
C ALA A 419 -16.58 -5.23 40.55
N ARG A 420 -17.69 -5.76 41.12
CA ARG A 420 -19.02 -5.74 40.47
C ARG A 420 -19.57 -4.32 40.31
N LEU A 421 -19.36 -3.45 41.29
CA LEU A 421 -19.77 -2.05 41.22
C LEU A 421 -18.93 -1.28 40.20
N GLU A 422 -17.62 -1.54 40.12
CA GLU A 422 -16.75 -0.96 39.09
C GLU A 422 -17.23 -1.38 37.70
N LEU A 423 -17.52 -2.66 37.50
CA LEU A 423 -18.08 -3.17 36.24
C LEU A 423 -19.40 -2.46 35.90
N ALA A 424 -20.26 -2.25 36.90
CA ALA A 424 -21.53 -1.56 36.71
C ALA A 424 -21.36 -0.10 36.31
N ALA A 425 -20.39 0.60 36.92
CA ALA A 425 -20.06 1.98 36.60
C ALA A 425 -19.52 2.12 35.16
N VAL A 426 -18.60 1.22 34.78
CA VAL A 426 -17.93 1.26 33.48
C VAL A 426 -18.90 0.91 32.34
N PHE A 427 -19.77 -0.08 32.53
CA PHE A 427 -20.63 -0.61 31.46
C PHE A 427 -22.12 -0.26 31.57
N GLY A 428 -22.50 0.56 32.56
CA GLY A 428 -23.90 0.95 32.76
C GLY A 428 -24.80 -0.24 33.08
N LEU A 429 -24.38 -1.08 34.03
CA LEU A 429 -25.16 -2.22 34.49
C LEU A 429 -26.15 -1.79 35.56
N SER A 430 -27.38 -2.31 35.48
CA SER A 430 -28.34 -2.19 36.58
C SER A 430 -27.86 -2.97 37.80
N ARG A 431 -28.42 -2.67 38.98
CA ARG A 431 -28.11 -3.38 40.23
C ARG A 431 -28.26 -4.90 40.11
N ALA A 432 -29.34 -5.37 39.47
CA ALA A 432 -29.57 -6.80 39.29
C ALA A 432 -28.50 -7.43 38.39
N GLU A 433 -28.16 -6.75 37.27
CA GLU A 433 -27.10 -7.21 36.36
C GLU A 433 -25.75 -7.24 37.06
N ALA A 434 -25.34 -6.18 37.76
CA ALA A 434 -24.07 -6.14 38.47
C ALA A 434 -23.90 -7.29 39.49
N LEU A 435 -24.96 -7.59 40.25
CA LEU A 435 -24.91 -8.60 41.32
C LEU A 435 -25.11 -10.04 40.84
N LEU A 436 -25.78 -10.26 39.69
CA LEU A 436 -26.11 -11.59 39.17
C LEU A 436 -25.23 -12.03 38.00
N LEU A 437 -24.58 -11.10 37.30
CA LEU A 437 -23.78 -11.42 36.12
C LEU A 437 -22.60 -12.33 36.50
N ASP A 438 -22.43 -13.40 35.71
CA ASP A 438 -21.21 -14.19 35.70
C ASP A 438 -20.17 -13.45 34.85
N VAL A 439 -19.20 -12.81 35.51
CA VAL A 439 -18.28 -11.88 34.85
C VAL A 439 -17.35 -12.61 33.86
N PRO A 440 -16.69 -13.74 34.23
CA PRO A 440 -15.91 -14.52 33.28
C PRO A 440 -16.70 -15.01 32.06
N ALA A 441 -17.94 -15.48 32.27
CA ALA A 441 -18.75 -15.99 31.16
C ALA A 441 -19.34 -14.90 30.27
N ALA A 442 -19.48 -13.67 30.78
CA ALA A 442 -20.04 -12.54 30.04
C ALA A 442 -19.04 -11.88 29.08
N ASP A 443 -17.74 -12.07 29.28
CA ASP A 443 -16.69 -11.43 28.48
C ASP A 443 -16.39 -12.19 27.19
N HIS A 444 -16.67 -11.55 26.05
CA HIS A 444 -16.36 -12.05 24.71
C HIS A 444 -15.31 -11.21 23.98
N GLY A 445 -14.48 -10.47 24.71
CA GLY A 445 -13.39 -9.65 24.17
C GLY A 445 -13.84 -8.28 23.69
N HIS A 446 -14.73 -8.24 22.69
CA HIS A 446 -15.19 -7.01 22.02
C HIS A 446 -16.58 -6.54 22.49
N CYS A 447 -17.28 -7.37 23.26
CA CYS A 447 -18.53 -7.02 23.94
C CYS A 447 -18.75 -7.86 25.20
N LEU A 448 -19.56 -7.32 26.12
CA LEU A 448 -20.13 -8.01 27.25
C LEU A 448 -21.54 -8.52 26.91
N VAL A 449 -21.78 -9.81 27.15
CA VAL A 449 -23.11 -10.43 27.05
C VAL A 449 -23.74 -10.42 28.44
N ILE A 450 -24.79 -9.60 28.60
CA ILE A 450 -25.55 -9.53 29.84
C ILE A 450 -26.74 -10.47 29.71
N ASP A 451 -26.62 -11.67 30.27
CA ASP A 451 -27.69 -12.66 30.31
C ASP A 451 -27.92 -13.18 31.73
N ILE A 452 -28.83 -12.53 32.46
CA ILE A 452 -29.23 -12.93 33.82
C ILE A 452 -30.61 -13.60 33.83
N ARG A 453 -31.14 -14.04 32.68
CA ARG A 453 -32.51 -14.58 32.56
C ARG A 453 -32.74 -15.80 33.44
N ALA A 454 -31.70 -16.62 33.64
CA ALA A 454 -31.74 -17.80 34.50
C ALA A 454 -32.02 -17.45 35.98
N SER A 455 -31.49 -16.32 36.46
CA SER A 455 -31.63 -15.87 37.85
C SER A 455 -32.68 -14.78 38.04
N TYR A 456 -33.02 -14.05 36.98
CA TYR A 456 -33.97 -12.93 36.98
C TYR A 456 -34.82 -12.95 35.71
N GLY A 457 -35.94 -13.68 35.75
CA GLY A 457 -36.79 -13.94 34.58
C GLY A 457 -37.44 -12.69 33.93
N ARG A 458 -37.40 -11.54 34.60
CA ARG A 458 -37.83 -10.25 34.01
C ARG A 458 -36.75 -9.58 33.15
N SER A 459 -35.50 -10.05 33.23
CA SER A 459 -34.40 -9.48 32.43
C SER A 459 -34.51 -9.87 30.96
N LYS A 460 -33.94 -9.01 30.10
CA LYS A 460 -33.72 -9.32 28.69
C LYS A 460 -32.22 -9.44 28.46
N ARG A 461 -31.82 -10.45 27.69
CA ARG A 461 -30.45 -10.55 27.19
C ARG A 461 -30.11 -9.29 26.40
N ARG A 462 -29.02 -8.62 26.74
CA ARG A 462 -28.52 -7.44 26.02
C ARG A 462 -27.01 -7.46 25.90
N LEU A 463 -26.48 -6.73 24.92
CA LEU A 463 -25.06 -6.61 24.65
C LEU A 463 -24.58 -5.22 25.05
N VAL A 464 -23.37 -5.12 25.58
CA VAL A 464 -22.67 -3.85 25.81
C VAL A 464 -21.31 -3.91 25.13
N LEU A 465 -20.98 -2.87 24.36
CA LEU A 465 -19.71 -2.81 23.65
C LEU A 465 -18.57 -2.47 24.59
N VAL A 466 -17.39 -3.04 24.32
CA VAL A 466 -16.11 -2.59 24.88
C VAL A 466 -15.46 -1.69 23.83
N ASP A 467 -15.58 -0.37 23.99
CA ASP A 467 -15.16 0.59 22.97
C ASP A 467 -13.79 1.24 23.27
N THR A 468 -13.34 1.23 24.54
CA THR A 468 -12.07 1.87 24.92
C THR A 468 -11.07 0.88 25.53
N ALA A 469 -9.77 1.20 25.39
CA ALA A 469 -8.71 0.45 26.06
C ALA A 469 -8.85 0.48 27.59
N GLN A 470 -9.37 1.59 28.15
CA GLN A 470 -9.64 1.71 29.58
C GLN A 470 -10.73 0.73 30.04
N GLU A 471 -11.82 0.62 29.28
CA GLU A 471 -12.90 -0.36 29.54
C GLU A 471 -12.36 -1.79 29.49
N ARG A 472 -11.54 -2.12 28.48
CA ARG A 472 -10.89 -3.44 28.37
C ARG A 472 -9.97 -3.72 29.56
N HIS A 473 -9.12 -2.77 29.94
CA HIS A 473 -8.22 -2.91 31.08
C HIS A 473 -8.96 -3.07 32.41
N ALA A 474 -10.07 -2.34 32.62
CA ALA A 474 -10.92 -2.50 33.79
C ALA A 474 -11.55 -3.90 33.81
N LEU A 475 -12.11 -4.34 32.68
CA LEU A 475 -12.70 -5.66 32.55
C LEU A 475 -11.69 -6.79 32.79
N ASP A 476 -10.48 -6.70 32.23
CA ASP A 476 -9.39 -7.67 32.47
C ASP A 476 -9.01 -7.77 33.94
N ARG A 477 -8.86 -6.63 34.62
CA ARG A 477 -8.57 -6.58 36.06
C ARG A 477 -9.69 -7.23 36.88
N ILE A 478 -10.94 -6.87 36.59
CA ILE A 478 -12.12 -7.38 37.28
C ILE A 478 -12.25 -8.89 37.03
N ALA A 479 -12.16 -9.36 35.78
CA ALA A 479 -12.31 -10.77 35.43
C ALA A 479 -11.28 -11.66 36.16
N ARG A 480 -10.03 -11.21 36.31
CA ARG A 480 -8.99 -11.91 37.09
C ARG A 480 -9.35 -12.09 38.56
N LEU A 481 -10.10 -11.15 39.15
CA LEU A 481 -10.57 -11.29 40.54
C LEU A 481 -11.63 -12.39 40.68
N PHE A 482 -12.35 -12.72 39.61
CA PHE A 482 -13.37 -13.78 39.61
C PHE A 482 -12.84 -15.12 39.08
N GLU A 483 -11.62 -15.16 38.57
CA GLU A 483 -11.02 -16.36 37.99
C GLU A 483 -10.82 -17.44 39.07
N GLY A 484 -11.44 -18.60 38.88
CA GLY A 484 -11.38 -19.72 39.84
C GLY A 484 -12.23 -19.53 41.11
N ILE A 485 -13.06 -18.48 41.18
CA ILE A 485 -13.96 -18.24 42.32
C ILE A 485 -15.36 -18.78 42.01
N ASP A 486 -15.90 -19.61 42.91
CA ASP A 486 -17.30 -20.04 42.85
C ASP A 486 -18.22 -18.83 43.08
N CYS A 487 -18.86 -18.36 42.02
CA CYS A 487 -19.88 -17.30 42.08
C CYS A 487 -21.29 -17.87 42.30
N GLY A 488 -21.42 -19.12 42.73
CA GLY A 488 -22.68 -19.75 43.09
C GLY A 488 -23.17 -19.40 44.50
N PRO A 489 -24.32 -19.96 44.92
CA PRO A 489 -24.89 -19.73 46.26
C PRO A 489 -24.00 -20.20 47.42
N SER A 490 -23.13 -21.18 47.17
CA SER A 490 -22.19 -21.79 48.13
C SER A 490 -20.85 -21.06 48.21
N GLY A 491 -20.54 -20.22 47.24
CA GLY A 491 -19.25 -19.55 47.14
C GLY A 491 -19.11 -18.34 48.07
N PRO A 492 -17.94 -17.68 48.07
CA PRO A 492 -17.64 -16.56 48.96
C PRO A 492 -18.60 -15.37 48.78
N GLU A 493 -19.09 -15.13 47.57
CA GLU A 493 -20.08 -14.09 47.30
C GLU A 493 -21.49 -14.46 47.75
N GLY A 494 -21.79 -15.75 47.91
CA GLY A 494 -23.12 -16.25 48.24
C GLY A 494 -24.18 -15.90 47.18
N ASN A 495 -25.44 -16.10 47.53
CA ASN A 495 -26.58 -15.85 46.64
C ASN A 495 -26.89 -14.35 46.48
N TYR A 496 -27.80 -14.03 45.55
CA TYR A 496 -28.24 -12.66 45.27
C TYR A 496 -28.67 -11.88 46.51
N ARG A 497 -29.40 -12.50 47.44
CA ARG A 497 -29.87 -11.83 48.67
C ARG A 497 -28.71 -11.47 49.58
N GLN A 498 -27.71 -12.34 49.70
CA GLN A 498 -26.50 -12.09 50.48
C GLN A 498 -25.66 -10.96 49.87
N ARG A 499 -25.51 -10.94 48.53
CA ARG A 499 -24.83 -9.84 47.83
C ARG A 499 -25.56 -8.51 48.00
N LEU A 500 -26.88 -8.52 47.86
CA LEU A 500 -27.73 -7.34 48.07
C LEU A 500 -27.68 -6.85 49.52
N TYR A 501 -27.66 -7.77 50.49
CA TYR A 501 -27.50 -7.41 51.90
C TYR A 501 -26.16 -6.74 52.16
N ARG A 502 -25.05 -7.30 51.67
CA ARG A 502 -23.72 -6.66 51.81
C ARG A 502 -23.70 -5.27 51.19
N LEU A 503 -24.26 -5.13 49.98
CA LEU A 503 -24.38 -3.83 49.32
C LEU A 503 -25.15 -2.85 50.22
N ARG A 504 -26.35 -3.22 50.69
CA ARG A 504 -27.15 -2.36 51.58
C ARG A 504 -26.46 -2.01 52.88
N THR A 505 -25.69 -2.93 53.45
CA THR A 505 -24.92 -2.68 54.69
C THR A 505 -23.83 -1.65 54.46
N VAL A 506 -23.08 -1.76 53.35
CA VAL A 506 -22.04 -0.78 52.99
C VAL A 506 -22.66 0.61 52.78
N VAL A 507 -23.79 0.69 52.06
CA VAL A 507 -24.50 1.96 51.84
C VAL A 507 -25.10 2.51 53.14
N GLY A 508 -25.75 1.67 53.94
CA GLY A 508 -26.44 2.08 55.17
C GLY A 508 -25.50 2.40 56.35
N ALA A 509 -24.27 1.89 56.36
CA ALA A 509 -23.25 2.27 57.33
C ALA A 509 -22.74 3.70 57.09
N ALA A 510 -22.62 4.12 55.83
CA ALA A 510 -22.15 5.45 55.46
C ALA A 510 -23.18 6.57 55.75
N VAL A 511 -24.48 6.30 55.56
CA VAL A 511 -25.57 7.25 55.90
C VAL A 511 -25.63 7.57 57.40
N LYS A 512 -25.03 6.74 58.26
CA LYS A 512 -24.92 7.00 59.71
C LYS A 512 -23.71 7.86 60.09
N GLU A 513 -22.72 7.99 59.22
CA GLU A 513 -21.52 8.81 59.48
C GLU A 513 -21.68 10.27 59.00
N GLU A 514 -22.51 10.51 57.98
CA GLU A 514 -22.90 11.85 57.53
C GLU A 514 -24.22 12.28 58.20
N GLY A 515 -24.13 13.14 59.21
CA GLY A 515 -25.24 13.50 60.11
C GLY A 515 -26.56 13.94 59.43
N GLU A 516 -27.66 13.68 60.16
CA GLU A 516 -29.07 14.01 59.90
C GLU A 516 -29.33 15.08 58.82
N GLY A 517 -29.49 14.64 57.57
CA GLY A 517 -29.88 15.54 56.50
C GLY A 517 -29.72 14.99 55.08
N ALA A 518 -30.13 13.75 54.80
CA ALA A 518 -30.15 13.24 53.43
C ALA A 518 -31.47 12.53 53.12
N ALA A 519 -32.08 12.93 52.01
CA ALA A 519 -33.38 12.49 51.53
C ALA A 519 -33.49 10.96 51.49
N ASP A 520 -34.71 10.48 51.75
CA ASP A 520 -35.17 9.10 51.63
C ASP A 520 -34.63 8.47 50.33
N ILE A 521 -33.54 7.72 50.46
CA ILE A 521 -32.88 7.01 49.36
C ILE A 521 -33.80 5.83 49.08
N GLY A 522 -34.77 6.04 48.20
CA GLY A 522 -35.91 5.16 47.89
C GLY A 522 -35.57 3.67 47.75
N LEU A 523 -35.37 3.00 48.89
CA LEU A 523 -35.03 1.60 49.06
C LEU A 523 -36.30 0.71 49.16
N ALA A 524 -37.47 1.26 48.79
CA ALA A 524 -38.72 0.54 48.78
C ALA A 524 -38.88 -0.29 47.50
N ALA A 525 -38.87 -1.61 47.72
CA ALA A 525 -39.33 -2.73 46.86
C ALA A 525 -38.71 -2.91 45.47
#